data_AF-A0A2V5N1V5-F1
#
_entry.id   AF-A0A2V5N1V5-F1
#
_cell.length_a   1.000
_cell.length_b   1.000
_cell.length_c   1.000
_cell.angle_alpha   90.00
_cell.angle_beta   90.00
_cell.angle_gamma   90.00
#
_symmetry.space_group_name_H-M   'P 1'
#
loop_
_entity.id
_entity.type
_entity.pdbx_description
1 polymer ?
#
loop_
_entity_poly.entity_id
_entity_poly.type
_entity_poly.pdbx_seq_one_letter_code
_entity_poly.pdbx_strand_id
1 'polypeptide(L)'
;MKNLPPMNRQRVAALLYYLLAGLVAPVLYAVDWPQYRGPNHDGVSTEIIGTNWSEEPPRQIWKVPLEPGLSSLVISGGKVFTQVRRRTDGG
;
A
#
# COMPACT_ATOMS: atom_id res chain seq x y z
N MET A 1 -23.70 38.84 -25.38
CA MET A 1 -22.61 38.09 -24.71
C MET A 1 -22.70 38.41 -23.22
N LYS A 2 -23.03 37.44 -22.35
CA LYS A 2 -23.16 37.68 -20.90
C LYS A 2 -21.76 37.70 -20.29
N ASN A 3 -21.34 38.85 -19.77
CA ASN A 3 -20.06 38.98 -19.09
C ASN A 3 -20.11 38.19 -17.77
N LEU A 4 -19.11 37.34 -17.55
CA LEU A 4 -18.95 36.62 -16.30
C LEU A 4 -18.65 37.62 -15.17
N PRO A 5 -19.21 37.42 -13.96
CA PRO A 5 -18.92 38.29 -12.82
C PRO A 5 -17.42 38.26 -12.48
N PRO A 6 -16.83 39.38 -12.02
CA PRO A 6 -15.43 39.44 -11.64
C PRO A 6 -15.18 38.44 -10.49
N MET A 7 -14.40 37.41 -10.78
CA MET A 7 -14.11 36.36 -9.81
C MET A 7 -13.15 36.91 -8.74
N ASN A 8 -13.53 36.80 -7.46
CA ASN A 8 -12.74 37.30 -6.33
C ASN A 8 -11.35 36.63 -6.33
N ARG A 9 -10.28 37.43 -6.45
CA ARG A 9 -8.88 36.97 -6.50
C ARG A 9 -8.53 36.03 -5.35
N GLN A 10 -9.14 36.23 -4.18
CA GLN A 10 -8.96 35.38 -3.00
C GLN A 10 -9.55 33.97 -3.19
N ARG A 11 -10.70 33.87 -3.86
CA ARG A 11 -11.34 32.58 -4.15
C ARG A 11 -10.59 31.82 -5.25
N VAL A 12 -10.07 32.52 -6.25
CA VAL A 12 -9.21 31.93 -7.29
C VAL A 12 -7.91 31.42 -6.68
N ALA A 13 -7.26 32.24 -5.83
CA ALA A 13 -6.04 31.84 -5.16
C ALA A 13 -6.25 30.63 -4.23
N ALA A 14 -7.36 30.59 -3.48
CA ALA A 14 -7.70 29.44 -2.64
C ALA A 14 -7.97 28.17 -3.46
N LEU A 15 -8.72 28.27 -4.57
CA LEU A 15 -8.97 27.13 -5.46
C LEU A 15 -7.68 26.60 -6.10
N LEU A 16 -6.80 27.50 -6.55
CA LEU A 16 -5.49 27.12 -7.08
C LEU A 16 -4.62 26.46 -6.00
N TYR A 17 -4.64 26.98 -4.76
CA TYR A 17 -3.93 26.39 -3.64
C TYR A 17 -4.43 24.97 -3.33
N TYR A 18 -5.74 24.75 -3.27
CA TYR A 18 -6.31 23.40 -3.04
C TYR A 18 -6.03 22.44 -4.20
N LEU A 19 -6.06 22.91 -5.45
CA LEU A 19 -5.65 22.10 -6.62
C LEU A 19 -4.17 21.73 -6.57
N LEU A 20 -3.30 22.67 -6.19
CA LEU A 20 -1.86 22.41 -6.05
C LEU A 20 -1.57 21.45 -4.89
N ALA A 21 -2.23 21.63 -3.75
CA ALA A 21 -2.10 20.76 -2.58
C ALA A 21 -2.57 19.32 -2.89
N GLY A 22 -3.63 19.15 -3.69
CA GLY A 22 -4.09 17.84 -4.14
C GLY A 22 -3.11 17.12 -5.08
N LEU A 23 -2.31 17.87 -5.87
CA LEU A 23 -1.33 17.30 -6.80
C LEU A 23 -0.05 16.78 -6.10
N VAL A 24 0.26 17.31 -4.92
CA VAL A 24 1.51 17.04 -4.18
C VAL A 24 1.29 16.04 -3.04
N ALA A 25 0.08 15.49 -2.88
CA ALA A 25 -0.18 14.46 -1.88
C ALA A 25 0.74 13.25 -2.14
N PRO A 26 1.65 12.89 -1.21
CA PRO A 26 2.52 11.74 -1.41
C PRO A 26 1.63 10.50 -1.42
N VAL A 27 1.57 9.83 -2.57
CA VAL A 27 0.98 8.50 -2.59
C VAL A 27 2.01 7.56 -2.00
N LEU A 28 1.85 7.24 -0.71
CA LEU A 28 2.65 6.27 0.00
C LEU A 28 2.32 4.87 -0.54
N TYR A 29 2.89 4.53 -1.70
CA TYR A 29 2.92 3.17 -2.18
C TYR A 29 4.10 2.46 -1.52
N ALA A 30 3.82 1.46 -0.69
CA ALA A 30 4.83 0.49 -0.30
C ALA A 30 5.38 -0.18 -1.57
N VAL A 31 6.67 -0.49 -1.57
CA VAL A 31 7.31 -1.15 -2.71
C VAL A 31 6.81 -2.59 -2.80
N ASP A 32 6.56 -3.05 -4.03
CA ASP A 32 6.19 -4.43 -4.29
C ASP A 32 7.31 -5.38 -3.80
N TRP A 33 6.90 -6.55 -3.29
CA TRP A 33 7.79 -7.63 -2.84
C TRP A 33 7.57 -8.87 -3.71
N PRO A 34 7.92 -8.84 -5.01
CA PRO A 34 7.42 -9.82 -5.98
C PRO A 34 8.07 -11.20 -5.87
N GLN A 35 9.13 -11.36 -5.08
CA GLN A 35 9.95 -12.57 -5.05
C GLN A 35 10.54 -12.87 -3.67
N TYR A 36 11.12 -14.06 -3.52
CA TYR A 36 11.79 -14.46 -2.28
C TYR A 36 12.88 -13.45 -1.90
N ARG A 37 12.79 -12.95 -0.67
CA ARG A 37 13.66 -11.90 -0.11
C ARG A 37 13.58 -10.54 -0.80
N GLY A 38 12.49 -10.27 -1.53
CA GLY A 38 12.16 -8.92 -1.99
C GLY A 38 12.84 -8.53 -3.30
N PRO A 39 12.66 -7.28 -3.75
CA PRO A 39 13.13 -6.82 -5.05
C PRO A 39 14.65 -6.97 -5.24
N ASN A 40 15.42 -6.88 -4.15
CA ASN A 40 16.88 -7.00 -4.17
C ASN A 40 17.42 -8.36 -3.69
N HIS A 41 16.53 -9.31 -3.36
CA HIS A 41 16.87 -10.62 -2.76
C HIS A 41 17.65 -10.56 -1.42
N ASP A 42 17.67 -9.41 -0.75
CA ASP A 42 18.42 -9.17 0.49
C ASP A 42 17.55 -9.36 1.74
N GLY A 43 16.23 -9.45 1.60
CA GLY A 43 15.30 -9.60 2.71
C GLY A 43 15.09 -8.31 3.50
N VAL A 44 15.37 -7.14 2.91
CA VAL A 44 15.30 -5.84 3.57
C VAL A 44 14.18 -4.99 2.95
N SER A 45 13.37 -4.37 3.81
CA SER A 45 12.39 -3.34 3.46
C SER A 45 12.99 -1.97 3.74
N THR A 46 12.81 -1.01 2.84
CA THR A 46 13.26 0.38 3.00
C THR A 46 12.25 1.25 3.73
N GLU A 47 11.04 0.74 3.93
CA GLU A 47 9.94 1.42 4.61
C GLU A 47 10.20 1.55 6.11
N ILE A 48 9.75 2.67 6.68
CA ILE A 48 9.78 2.89 8.12
C ILE A 48 8.49 2.34 8.70
N ILE A 49 8.62 1.29 9.53
CA ILE A 49 7.52 0.69 10.27
C ILE A 49 7.70 0.98 11.76
N GLY A 50 6.59 1.08 12.50
CA GLY A 50 6.66 1.04 13.97
C GLY A 50 7.25 -0.31 14.39
N THR A 51 8.22 -0.31 15.30
CA THR A 51 8.91 -1.52 15.78
C THR A 51 8.63 -1.83 17.25
N ASN A 52 7.95 -0.93 17.96
CA ASN A 52 7.58 -1.09 19.38
C ASN A 52 6.33 -1.98 19.56
N TRP A 53 6.30 -3.14 18.91
CA TRP A 53 5.10 -4.00 18.88
C TRP A 53 4.75 -4.65 20.22
N SER A 54 5.65 -4.59 21.20
CA SER A 54 5.37 -5.03 22.57
C SER A 54 4.40 -4.09 23.30
N GLU A 55 4.46 -2.78 23.01
CA GLU A 55 3.61 -1.76 23.64
C GLU A 55 2.46 -1.35 22.70
N GLU A 56 2.77 -1.17 21.41
CA GLU A 56 1.84 -0.75 20.36
C GLU A 56 1.77 -1.81 19.25
N PRO A 57 1.05 -2.92 19.47
CA PRO A 57 0.95 -3.98 18.47
C PRO A 57 0.19 -3.49 17.23
N PRO A 58 0.59 -3.92 16.02
CA PRO A 58 -0.15 -3.59 14.81
C PRO A 58 -1.54 -4.22 14.87
N ARG A 59 -2.55 -3.45 14.46
CA ARG A 59 -3.92 -3.94 14.35
C ARG A 59 -4.00 -5.02 13.27
N GLN A 60 -4.51 -6.21 13.63
CA GLN A 60 -4.83 -7.23 12.64
C GLN A 60 -6.01 -6.77 11.77
N ILE A 61 -5.76 -6.55 10.48
CA ILE A 61 -6.77 -6.11 9.51
C ILE A 61 -7.47 -7.28 8.80
N TRP A 62 -6.81 -8.43 8.67
CA TRP A 62 -7.36 -9.66 8.09
C TRP A 62 -6.58 -10.89 8.56
N LYS A 63 -7.19 -12.07 8.42
CA LYS A 63 -6.57 -13.38 8.65
C LYS A 63 -7.23 -14.42 7.77
N VAL A 64 -6.44 -15.32 7.18
CA VAL A 64 -6.92 -16.40 6.32
C VAL A 64 -6.32 -17.73 6.81
N PRO A 65 -7.13 -18.78 7.07
CA PRO A 65 -6.60 -20.10 7.38
C PRO A 65 -5.98 -20.73 6.13
N LEU A 66 -4.81 -21.36 6.27
CA LEU A 66 -4.05 -21.97 5.18
C LEU A 66 -3.63 -23.39 5.56
N GLU A 67 -3.60 -24.29 4.57
CA GLU A 67 -2.96 -25.60 4.70
C GLU A 67 -1.45 -25.44 4.93
N PRO A 68 -0.79 -26.37 5.64
CA PRO A 68 0.65 -26.29 5.88
C PRO A 68 1.44 -26.11 4.57
N GLY A 69 2.44 -25.24 4.58
CA GLY A 69 3.28 -24.93 3.43
C GLY A 69 4.71 -24.59 3.84
N LEU A 70 5.65 -24.75 2.92
CA LEU A 70 7.05 -24.35 3.07
C LEU A 70 7.35 -23.24 2.05
N SER A 71 6.76 -22.06 2.25
CA SER A 71 6.90 -20.93 1.34
C SER A 71 7.01 -19.60 2.08
N SER A 72 7.50 -18.60 1.36
CA SER A 72 7.44 -17.20 1.78
C SER A 72 6.14 -16.53 1.27
N LEU A 73 6.05 -15.21 1.47
CA LEU A 73 4.99 -14.35 0.93
C LEU A 73 5.60 -13.45 -0.14
N VAL A 74 4.84 -13.19 -1.19
CA VAL A 74 5.16 -12.17 -2.20
C VAL A 74 3.98 -11.22 -2.36
N ILE A 75 4.27 -9.94 -2.56
CA ILE A 75 3.29 -8.86 -2.62
C ILE A 75 3.45 -8.14 -3.96
N SER A 76 2.36 -8.00 -4.71
CA SER A 76 2.36 -7.13 -5.88
C SER A 76 0.97 -6.60 -6.19
N GLY A 77 0.90 -5.32 -6.57
CA GLY A 77 -0.35 -4.69 -7.00
C GLY A 77 -1.46 -4.77 -5.96
N GLY A 78 -1.12 -4.60 -4.68
CA GLY A 78 -2.08 -4.65 -3.56
C GLY A 78 -2.60 -6.04 -3.22
N LYS A 79 -1.95 -7.11 -3.70
CA LYS A 79 -2.30 -8.50 -3.40
C LYS A 79 -1.13 -9.23 -2.75
N VAL A 80 -1.45 -10.20 -1.91
CA VAL A 80 -0.48 -11.09 -1.25
C VAL A 80 -0.66 -12.50 -1.80
N PHE A 81 0.45 -13.13 -2.19
CA PHE A 81 0.47 -14.48 -2.73
C PHE A 81 1.39 -15.36 -1.88
N THR A 82 1.01 -16.63 -1.72
CA THR A 82 1.83 -17.67 -1.09
C THR A 82 1.47 -19.03 -1.66
N GLN A 83 2.27 -20.05 -1.35
CA GLN A 83 2.01 -21.42 -1.77
C GLN A 83 1.61 -22.26 -0.56
N VAL A 84 0.59 -23.09 -0.72
CA VAL A 84 0.16 -24.02 0.32
C VAL A 84 0.20 -25.43 -0.24
N ARG A 85 0.24 -26.44 0.64
CA ARG A 85 0.02 -27.81 0.18
C ARG A 85 -1.37 -27.91 -0.44
N ARG A 86 -1.42 -28.39 -1.68
CA ARG A 86 -2.68 -28.82 -2.30
C ARG A 86 -3.00 -30.21 -1.78
N ARG A 87 -4.19 -30.37 -1.18
CA ARG A 87 -4.73 -31.70 -0.94
C ARG A 87 -5.13 -32.29 -2.30
N THR A 88 -4.50 -33.39 -2.67
CA THR A 88 -4.88 -34.19 -3.85
C THR A 88 -5.68 -35.38 -3.35
N ASP A 89 -6.92 -35.48 -3.78
CA ASP A 89 -7.92 -36.51 -3.50
C ASP A 89 -7.74 -37.76 -4.39
N GLY A 90 -6.49 -38.17 -4.64
CA GLY A 90 -6.17 -39.29 -5.51
C GLY A 90 -5.74 -40.56 -4.76
N GLY A 91 -6.63 -41.56 -4.75
CA GLY A 91 -6.34 -43.02 -4.73
C GLY A 91 -5.88 -43.65 -3.44
#